data_AF-A0A1I7S396-F1
#
_entry.id   AF-A0A1I7S396-F1
#
_cell.length_a   1.000
_cell.length_b   1.000
_cell.length_c   1.000
_cell.angle_alpha   90.00
_cell.angle_beta   90.00
_cell.angle_gamma   90.00
#
_symmetry.space_group_name_H-M   'P 1'
#
loop_
_entity.id
_entity.type
_entity.pdbx_description
1 polymer ?
#
loop_
_entity_poly.entity_id
_entity_poly.type
_entity_poly.pdbx_seq_one_letter_code
_entity_poly.pdbx_strand_id
1 'polypeptide(L)'
;MELFETPLYNGRVFENPRSFNGWKGLPGLRDIFRWRFVERNESHLPSQAVLNHSLPVQVPQFDFTSKLSATWLGHATVFVRLEGISFITDPVWTPRASPFRCIGPFRYRPPPCDIDDLPPVSL
;
A
#
# COMPACT_ATOMS: atom_id res chain seq x y z
N MET A 1 27.11 -2.88 2.98
CA MET A 1 25.88 -2.14 3.33
C MET A 1 26.11 -0.72 2.88
N GLU A 2 25.47 -0.27 1.81
CA GLU A 2 25.47 1.16 1.46
C GLU A 2 24.76 1.91 2.60
N LEU A 3 25.44 2.91 3.16
CA LEU A 3 24.87 3.79 4.16
C LEU A 3 23.78 4.63 3.48
N PHE A 4 22.55 4.56 3.97
CA PHE A 4 21.49 5.47 3.53
C PHE A 4 21.93 6.92 3.77
N GLU A 5 22.01 7.74 2.72
CA GLU A 5 22.29 9.17 2.86
C GLU A 5 21.14 9.88 3.57
N THR A 6 21.46 10.75 4.54
CA THR A 6 20.47 11.48 5.31
C THR A 6 19.87 12.63 4.50
N PRO A 7 18.58 12.95 4.71
CA PRO A 7 17.95 14.11 4.07
C PRO A 7 18.61 15.42 4.53
N LEU A 8 18.66 16.42 3.64
CA LEU A 8 19.29 17.71 3.90
C LEU A 8 18.26 18.67 4.49
N TYR A 9 18.51 19.21 5.70
CA TYR A 9 17.62 20.21 6.28
C TYR A 9 18.12 21.63 5.98
N ASN A 10 17.31 22.44 5.29
CA ASN A 10 17.68 23.79 4.89
C ASN A 10 17.26 24.89 5.90
N GLY A 11 16.87 24.50 7.12
CA GLY A 11 16.35 25.41 8.15
C GLY A 11 14.83 25.60 8.10
N ARG A 12 14.13 25.08 7.08
CA ARG A 12 12.65 25.10 6.98
C ARG A 12 12.07 23.77 6.54
N VAL A 13 12.68 23.12 5.56
CA VAL A 13 12.19 21.87 4.96
C VAL A 13 13.33 20.86 4.81
N PHE A 14 12.97 19.59 4.81
CA PHE A 14 13.88 18.52 4.42
C PHE A 14 13.86 18.38 2.89
N GLU A 15 15.05 18.33 2.31
CA GLU A 15 15.30 18.08 0.90
C GLU A 15 15.92 16.69 0.73
N ASN A 16 15.63 16.06 -0.41
CA ASN A 16 16.24 14.78 -0.75
C ASN A 16 17.78 14.94 -0.84
N PRO A 17 18.56 13.92 -0.44
CA PRO A 17 20.01 13.97 -0.52
C PRO A 17 20.47 14.16 -1.97
N ARG A 18 21.69 14.69 -2.16
CA ARG A 18 22.23 14.97 -3.50
C ARG A 18 22.37 13.70 -4.36
N SER A 19 22.53 12.54 -3.73
CA SER A 19 22.51 11.23 -4.41
C SER A 19 21.15 10.87 -5.01
N PHE A 20 20.05 11.46 -4.54
CA PHE A 20 18.70 11.20 -5.03
C PHE A 20 18.41 11.94 -6.34
N ASN A 21 19.12 11.53 -7.40
CA ASN A 21 19.04 12.14 -8.74
C ASN A 21 18.08 11.42 -9.70
N GLY A 22 17.49 10.30 -9.28
CA GLY A 22 16.61 9.46 -10.12
C GLY A 22 15.16 9.96 -10.23
N TRP A 23 14.75 10.93 -9.42
CA TRP A 23 13.38 11.43 -9.42
C TRP A 23 13.12 12.32 -10.65
N LYS A 24 12.20 11.87 -11.52
CA LYS A 24 11.83 12.58 -12.74
C LYS A 24 10.68 13.58 -12.56
N GLY A 25 10.24 13.81 -11.32
CA GLY A 25 9.06 14.62 -11.03
C GLY A 25 7.75 13.83 -11.13
N LEU A 26 6.64 14.55 -11.04
CA LEU A 26 5.31 13.99 -11.28
C LEU A 26 5.14 13.63 -12.77
N PRO A 27 4.49 12.50 -13.10
CA PRO A 27 4.25 12.12 -14.48
C PRO A 27 3.41 13.19 -15.20
N GLY A 28 3.83 13.55 -16.42
CA GLY A 28 3.10 14.49 -17.25
C GLY A 28 1.87 13.87 -17.90
N LEU A 29 1.03 14.69 -18.53
CA LEU A 29 -0.16 14.20 -19.25
C LEU A 29 0.20 13.12 -20.28
N ARG A 30 1.29 13.31 -21.04
CA ARG A 30 1.76 12.30 -22.03
C ARG A 30 2.11 10.97 -21.38
N ASP A 31 2.69 10.97 -20.18
CA ASP A 31 3.03 9.76 -19.44
C ASP A 31 1.77 9.03 -18.98
N ILE A 32 0.77 9.78 -18.50
CA ILE A 32 -0.55 9.23 -18.13
C ILE A 32 -1.26 8.63 -19.34
N PHE A 33 -1.25 9.33 -20.49
CA PHE A 33 -1.83 8.83 -21.73
C PHE A 33 -1.11 7.56 -22.21
N ARG A 34 0.23 7.55 -22.20
CA ARG A 34 1.02 6.37 -22.56
C ARG A 34 0.72 5.20 -21.63
N TRP A 35 0.76 5.42 -20.31
CA TRP A 35 0.42 4.40 -19.32
C TRP A 35 -0.98 3.83 -19.53
N ARG A 36 -1.97 4.69 -19.82
CA ARG A 36 -3.36 4.25 -20.01
C ARG A 36 -3.59 3.49 -21.31
N PHE A 37 -3.05 3.99 -22.42
CA PHE A 37 -3.47 3.53 -23.76
C PHE A 37 -2.40 2.71 -24.50
N VAL A 38 -1.14 2.82 -24.08
CA VAL A 38 0.01 2.19 -24.77
C VAL A 38 0.61 1.08 -23.92
N GLU A 39 0.78 1.30 -22.62
CA GLU A 39 1.29 0.27 -21.72
C GLU A 39 0.24 -0.82 -21.54
N ARG A 40 0.62 -2.05 -21.92
CA ARG A 40 -0.25 -3.21 -21.80
C ARG A 40 -0.36 -3.64 -20.35
N ASN A 41 -1.57 -4.01 -19.96
CA ASN A 41 -1.80 -4.67 -18.68
C ASN A 41 -1.38 -6.14 -18.77
N GLU A 42 -0.11 -6.43 -18.51
CA GLU A 42 0.48 -7.78 -18.54
C GLU A 42 0.29 -8.55 -17.21
N SER A 43 -0.76 -8.24 -16.44
CA SER A 43 -0.95 -8.81 -15.11
C SER A 43 -1.29 -10.30 -15.11
N HIS A 44 -1.61 -10.88 -16.27
CA HIS A 44 -1.87 -12.32 -16.49
C HIS A 44 -2.62 -12.97 -15.33
N LEU A 45 -3.74 -12.36 -14.91
CA LEU A 45 -4.46 -12.82 -13.74
C LEU A 45 -5.10 -14.18 -14.02
N PRO A 46 -4.86 -15.17 -13.15
CA PRO A 46 -5.54 -16.45 -13.28
C PRO A 46 -7.02 -16.29 -12.93
N SER A 47 -7.82 -17.30 -13.26
CA SER A 47 -9.26 -17.27 -12.98
C SER A 47 -9.55 -17.10 -11.49
N GLN A 48 -10.73 -16.57 -11.17
CA GLN A 48 -11.15 -16.35 -9.78
C GLN A 48 -11.09 -17.62 -8.93
N ALA A 49 -11.36 -18.79 -9.52
CA ALA A 49 -11.26 -20.08 -8.84
C ALA A 49 -9.81 -20.39 -8.41
N VAL A 50 -8.85 -20.15 -9.31
CA VAL A 50 -7.42 -20.31 -8.99
C VAL A 50 -7.01 -19.31 -7.92
N LEU A 51 -7.41 -18.04 -8.02
CA LEU A 51 -7.11 -17.02 -7.01
C LEU A 51 -7.71 -17.34 -5.64
N ASN A 52 -8.93 -17.86 -5.59
CA ASN A 52 -9.57 -18.26 -4.33
C ASN A 52 -8.85 -19.44 -3.67
N HIS A 53 -8.28 -20.34 -4.47
CA HIS A 53 -7.50 -21.47 -3.98
C HIS A 53 -6.07 -21.06 -3.58
N SER A 54 -5.36 -20.27 -4.40
CA SER A 54 -3.96 -19.90 -4.16
C SER A 54 -3.79 -18.74 -3.20
N LEU A 55 -4.73 -17.79 -3.19
CA LEU A 55 -4.71 -16.57 -2.38
C LEU A 55 -6.06 -16.38 -1.67
N PRO A 56 -6.45 -17.31 -0.77
CA PRO A 56 -7.69 -17.20 -0.03
C PRO A 56 -7.68 -15.92 0.83
N VAL A 57 -8.77 -15.16 0.77
CA VAL A 57 -8.95 -14.01 1.66
C VAL A 57 -9.53 -14.58 2.96
N GLN A 58 -8.81 -14.39 4.05
CA GLN A 58 -9.21 -14.87 5.37
C GLN A 58 -9.68 -13.70 6.23
N VAL A 59 -10.73 -13.92 7.02
CA VAL A 59 -11.16 -12.96 8.02
C VAL A 59 -10.07 -12.84 9.07
N PRO A 60 -9.56 -11.63 9.35
CA PRO A 60 -8.44 -11.46 10.26
C PRO A 60 -8.87 -11.75 11.70
N GLN A 61 -8.01 -12.44 12.44
CA GLN A 61 -8.11 -12.55 13.90
C GLN A 61 -7.01 -11.69 14.52
N PHE A 62 -7.42 -10.66 15.25
CA PHE A 62 -6.49 -9.73 15.86
C PHE A 62 -6.03 -10.26 17.23
N ASP A 63 -4.72 -10.43 17.39
CA ASP A 63 -4.12 -10.83 18.66
C ASP A 63 -3.82 -9.60 19.53
N PHE A 64 -4.49 -9.56 20.68
CA PHE A 64 -4.35 -8.51 21.70
C PHE A 64 -3.45 -8.91 22.88
N THR A 65 -3.05 -10.18 22.94
CA THR A 65 -2.30 -10.77 24.06
C THR A 65 -0.80 -10.59 23.88
N SER A 66 -0.32 -10.68 22.64
CA SER A 66 1.10 -10.49 22.33
C SER A 66 1.53 -9.03 22.48
N LYS A 67 2.78 -8.83 22.90
CA LYS A 67 3.42 -7.50 22.91
C LYS A 67 3.70 -6.97 21.50
N LEU A 68 3.81 -7.86 20.52
CA LEU A 68 3.97 -7.54 19.10
C LEU A 68 3.08 -8.48 18.30
N SER A 69 2.19 -7.93 17.49
CA SER A 69 1.42 -8.68 16.49
C SER A 69 1.27 -7.86 15.22
N ALA A 70 1.19 -8.54 14.08
CA ALA A 70 1.00 -7.92 12.78
C ALA A 70 0.00 -8.75 11.97
N THR A 71 -0.98 -8.07 11.40
CA THR A 71 -2.01 -8.67 10.55
C THR A 71 -1.96 -8.00 9.18
N TRP A 72 -1.64 -8.77 8.14
CA TRP A 72 -1.62 -8.27 6.79
C TRP A 72 -3.05 -8.13 6.24
N LEU A 73 -3.41 -6.92 5.79
CA LEU A 73 -4.74 -6.60 5.28
C LEU A 73 -4.76 -6.44 3.74
N GLY A 74 -3.63 -6.69 3.09
CA GLY A 74 -3.45 -6.62 1.65
C GLY A 74 -2.58 -5.42 1.23
N HIS A 75 -1.92 -5.56 0.06
CA HIS A 75 -0.94 -4.58 -0.44
C HIS A 75 0.11 -4.20 0.64
N ALA A 76 0.33 -2.91 0.88
CA ALA A 76 1.19 -2.39 1.94
C ALA A 76 0.41 -2.10 3.25
N THR A 77 -0.86 -2.50 3.33
CA THR A 77 -1.70 -2.29 4.51
C THR A 77 -1.48 -3.40 5.53
N VAL A 78 -0.96 -3.02 6.69
CA VAL A 78 -0.72 -3.92 7.84
C VAL A 78 -1.30 -3.25 9.08
N PHE A 79 -2.12 -3.99 9.82
CA PHE A 79 -2.47 -3.62 11.19
C PHE A 79 -1.38 -4.14 12.12
N VAL A 80 -0.76 -3.25 12.87
CA VAL A 80 0.35 -3.58 13.78
C VAL A 80 -0.05 -3.21 15.20
N ARG A 81 0.20 -4.12 16.13
CA ARG A 81 0.14 -3.86 17.57
C ARG A 81 1.54 -4.00 18.13
N LEU A 82 2.03 -2.95 18.79
CA LEU A 82 3.35 -2.91 19.42
C LEU A 82 3.22 -2.27 20.79
N GLU A 83 3.56 -3.03 21.83
CA GLU A 83 3.59 -2.57 23.23
C GLU A 83 2.30 -1.89 23.71
N GLY A 84 1.15 -2.36 23.24
CA GLY A 84 -0.17 -1.81 23.58
C GLY A 84 -0.66 -0.68 22.67
N ILE A 85 0.17 -0.21 21.74
CA ILE A 85 -0.21 0.75 20.70
C ILE A 85 -0.65 -0.02 19.45
N SER A 86 -1.74 0.38 18.82
CA SER A 86 -2.21 -0.12 17.53
C SER A 86 -2.12 0.97 16.47
N PHE A 87 -1.58 0.63 15.29
CA PHE A 87 -1.49 1.53 14.14
C PHE A 87 -1.64 0.76 12.82
N ILE A 88 -1.92 1.48 11.75
CA ILE A 88 -2.06 0.93 10.40
C ILE A 88 -1.05 1.57 9.46
N THR A 89 -0.42 0.75 8.61
CA THR A 89 0.45 1.24 7.53
C THR A 89 -0.35 1.42 6.24
N ASP A 90 -0.08 2.48 5.48
CA ASP A 90 -0.60 2.74 4.12
C ASP A 90 -2.05 2.24 3.89
N PRO A 91 -3.07 2.80 4.58
CA PRO A 91 -4.41 2.24 4.58
C PRO A 91 -5.10 2.36 3.21
N VAL A 92 -5.42 1.22 2.57
CA VAL A 92 -6.13 1.17 1.28
C VAL A 92 -7.28 0.15 1.29
N TRP A 93 -8.50 0.64 1.57
CA TRP A 93 -9.74 -0.16 1.49
C TRP A 93 -10.46 -0.03 0.14
N THR A 94 -10.15 0.99 -0.64
CA THR A 94 -10.83 1.25 -1.91
C THR A 94 -10.58 0.13 -2.93
N PRO A 95 -11.52 -0.13 -3.86
CA PRO A 95 -11.31 -1.07 -4.95
C PRO A 95 -10.20 -0.66 -5.92
N ARG A 96 -9.84 0.64 -5.97
CA ARG A 96 -8.80 1.18 -6.85
C ARG A 96 -7.80 2.02 -6.07
N ALA A 97 -6.52 1.83 -6.36
CA ALA A 97 -5.43 2.70 -5.89
C ALA A 97 -5.27 3.87 -6.88
N SER A 98 -6.14 4.87 -6.76
CA SER A 98 -6.15 6.03 -7.66
C SER A 98 -6.86 7.25 -7.03
N PRO A 99 -6.44 8.48 -7.36
CA PRO A 99 -7.18 9.68 -6.99
C PRO A 99 -8.54 9.79 -7.71
N PHE A 100 -8.76 9.06 -8.80
CA PHE A 100 -9.99 9.09 -9.58
C PHE A 100 -10.81 7.80 -9.40
N ARG A 101 -12.14 7.93 -9.29
CA ARG A 101 -13.04 6.78 -9.07
C ARG A 101 -13.07 5.77 -10.23
N CYS A 102 -12.95 6.25 -11.47
CA CYS A 102 -13.14 5.45 -12.69
C CYS A 102 -11.84 4.99 -13.35
N ILE A 103 -10.71 5.58 -12.99
CA ILE A 103 -9.42 5.46 -13.68
C ILE A 103 -8.42 4.94 -12.66
N GLY A 104 -7.76 3.82 -12.90
CA GLY A 104 -6.72 3.32 -11.98
C GLY A 104 -6.65 1.80 -11.89
N PRO A 105 -5.53 1.26 -11.36
CA PRO A 105 -5.39 -0.16 -11.09
C PRO A 105 -6.45 -0.61 -10.10
N PHE A 106 -7.13 -1.71 -10.42
CA PHE A 106 -8.11 -2.34 -9.56
C PHE A 106 -7.44 -3.42 -8.72
N ARG A 107 -7.83 -3.54 -7.44
CA ARG A 107 -7.29 -4.57 -6.55
C ARG A 107 -7.69 -5.97 -7.00
N TYR A 108 -6.77 -6.92 -6.97
CA TYR A 108 -7.05 -8.31 -7.38
C TYR A 108 -7.79 -9.13 -6.32
N ARG A 109 -7.63 -8.77 -5.05
CA ARG A 109 -8.32 -9.40 -3.92
C ARG A 109 -8.99 -8.33 -3.08
N PRO A 110 -10.24 -8.52 -2.63
CA PRO A 110 -10.92 -7.58 -1.73
C PRO A 110 -10.15 -7.43 -0.39
N PRO A 111 -10.43 -6.38 0.40
CA PRO A 111 -9.88 -6.31 1.75
C PRO A 111 -10.47 -7.46 2.59
N PRO A 112 -9.73 -7.98 3.58
CA PRO A 112 -10.16 -9.13 4.35
C PRO A 112 -11.24 -8.82 5.40
N CYS A 113 -11.44 -7.55 5.73
CA CYS A 113 -12.49 -7.05 6.61
C CYS A 113 -12.89 -5.62 6.20
N ASP A 114 -14.04 -5.17 6.67
CA ASP A 114 -14.44 -3.78 6.52
C ASP A 114 -13.66 -2.88 7.48
N ILE A 115 -13.71 -1.57 7.24
CA ILE A 115 -13.01 -0.60 8.09
C ILE A 115 -13.61 -0.56 9.50
N ASP A 116 -14.91 -0.84 9.62
CA ASP A 116 -15.65 -0.85 10.89
C ASP A 116 -15.34 -2.11 11.73
N ASP A 117 -14.80 -3.16 11.12
CA ASP A 117 -14.38 -4.39 11.80
C ASP A 117 -12.99 -4.25 12.45
N LEU A 118 -12.27 -3.15 12.17
CA LEU A 118 -10.94 -2.95 12.71
C LEU A 118 -10.99 -2.70 14.23
N PRO A 119 -10.00 -3.22 14.97
CA PRO A 119 -9.80 -2.83 16.35
C PRO A 119 -9.53 -1.32 16.46
N PRO A 120 -9.70 -0.74 17.65
CA PRO A 120 -9.31 0.64 17.90
C PRO A 120 -7.87 0.90 17.46
N VAL A 121 -7.68 1.93 16.65
CA VAL A 121 -6.38 2.38 16.14
C VAL A 121 -5.98 3.64 16.91
N SER A 122 -4.78 3.65 17.46
CA SER A 122 -4.26 4.79 18.23
C SER A 122 -3.51 5.81 17.36
N LEU A 123 -3.00 5.40 16.20
CA LEU A 123 -2.18 6.19 15.26
C LEU A 123 -2.48 5.85 13.79
#